data_AF-A0A0R2PZT4-F1
#
_entry.id   AF-A0A0R2PZT4-F1
#
_cell.length_a   1.000
_cell.length_b   1.000
_cell.length_c   1.000
_cell.angle_alpha   90.00
_cell.angle_beta   90.00
_cell.angle_gamma   90.00
#
_symmetry.space_group_name_H-M   'P 1'
#
loop_
_entity.id
_entity.type
_entity.pdbx_description
1 polymer ?
#
loop_
_entity_poly.entity_id
_entity_poly.type
_entity_poly.pdbx_seq_one_letter_code
_entity_poly.pdbx_strand_id
1 'polypeptide(L)'
;MNESGGPTSSLANFFKVSSDHIIIAHDELDIPFQAIRIKYGGGDNGHNGLKSVTSGLSSSDYYRIRLGIGRPIGEQDPADFVLKAFSAAERKDLDLFLQRGIDAIELLITQGIEKAQNSFNK
;
A
#
# COMPACT_ATOMS: atom_id res chain seq x y z
N MET A 1 -11.42 7.11 2.60
CA MET A 1 -10.88 5.73 2.64
C MET A 1 -11.56 4.82 3.68
N ASN A 2 -12.44 5.33 4.55
CA ASN A 2 -12.98 4.54 5.67
C ASN A 2 -13.91 3.39 5.27
N GLU A 3 -14.34 3.36 4.00
CA GLU A 3 -15.28 2.38 3.46
C GLU A 3 -14.65 1.43 2.43
N SER A 4 -13.32 1.35 2.36
CA SER A 4 -12.62 0.47 1.41
C SER A 4 -12.87 -1.02 1.65
N GLY A 5 -13.23 -1.44 2.86
CA GLY A 5 -13.40 -2.85 3.20
C GLY A 5 -14.66 -3.50 2.64
N GLY A 6 -15.80 -2.80 2.63
CA GLY A 6 -17.07 -3.34 2.14
C GLY A 6 -17.02 -3.77 0.66
N PRO A 7 -16.57 -2.90 -0.25
CA PRO A 7 -16.37 -3.28 -1.66
C PRO A 7 -15.32 -4.39 -1.83
N THR A 8 -14.21 -4.32 -1.09
CA THR A 8 -13.13 -5.33 -1.17
C THR A 8 -13.62 -6.72 -0.78
N SER A 9 -14.31 -6.85 0.36
CA SER A 9 -14.81 -8.14 0.83
C SER A 9 -15.95 -8.67 -0.03
N SER A 10 -16.81 -7.79 -0.52
CA SER A 10 -17.90 -8.16 -1.43
C SER A 10 -17.35 -8.78 -2.73
N LEU A 11 -16.31 -8.18 -3.31
CA LEU A 11 -15.65 -8.69 -4.51
C LEU A 11 -14.90 -10.00 -4.24
N ALA A 12 -14.15 -10.06 -3.14
CA ALA A 12 -13.43 -11.27 -2.73
C ALA A 12 -14.39 -12.46 -2.52
N ASN A 13 -15.51 -12.24 -1.83
CA ASN A 13 -16.53 -13.26 -1.60
C ASN A 13 -17.20 -13.72 -2.90
N PHE A 14 -17.54 -12.77 -3.79
CA PHE A 14 -18.16 -13.09 -5.08
C PHE A 14 -17.27 -13.99 -5.94
N PHE A 15 -15.96 -13.67 -6.02
CA PHE A 15 -14.99 -14.45 -6.78
C PHE A 15 -14.34 -15.60 -6.00
N LYS A 16 -14.71 -15.79 -4.72
CA LYS A 16 -14.14 -16.81 -3.82
C LYS A 16 -12.61 -16.70 -3.69
N VAL A 17 -12.11 -15.47 -3.59
CA VAL A 17 -10.70 -15.16 -3.42
C VAL A 17 -10.41 -15.07 -1.91
N SER A 18 -9.45 -15.86 -1.44
CA SER A 18 -8.96 -15.80 -0.06
C SER A 18 -8.04 -14.58 0.15
N SER A 19 -7.90 -14.11 1.39
CA SER A 19 -7.14 -12.89 1.69
C SER A 19 -5.66 -12.98 1.30
N ASP A 20 -5.08 -14.17 1.36
CA ASP A 20 -3.70 -14.47 0.95
C ASP A 20 -3.49 -14.40 -0.57
N HIS A 21 -4.55 -14.17 -1.36
CA HIS A 21 -4.51 -13.87 -2.79
C HIS A 21 -4.86 -12.41 -3.10
N ILE A 22 -4.91 -11.55 -2.08
CA ILE A 22 -5.19 -10.12 -2.21
C ILE A 22 -3.89 -9.33 -2.05
N ILE A 23 -3.69 -8.36 -2.94
CA ILE A 23 -2.61 -7.38 -2.88
C ILE A 23 -3.22 -6.01 -2.70
N ILE A 24 -2.80 -5.28 -1.66
CA ILE A 24 -3.22 -3.90 -1.41
C ILE A 24 -2.03 -2.97 -1.62
N ALA A 25 -2.13 -2.08 -2.60
CA ALA A 25 -1.22 -0.95 -2.74
C ALA A 25 -1.76 0.25 -1.96
N HIS A 26 -0.92 0.87 -1.13
CA HIS A 26 -1.32 2.03 -0.33
C HIS A 26 -0.12 2.96 -0.07
N ASP A 27 -0.42 4.21 0.25
CA ASP A 27 0.57 5.18 0.70
C ASP A 27 1.05 4.86 2.13
N GLU A 28 2.33 5.13 2.40
CA GLU A 28 2.96 4.85 3.68
C GLU A 28 3.80 6.03 4.15
N LEU A 29 3.40 6.59 5.30
CA LEU A 29 4.04 7.74 5.92
C LEU A 29 5.42 7.38 6.47
N ASP A 30 5.58 6.17 7.00
CA ASP A 30 6.84 5.75 7.65
C ASP A 30 7.94 5.34 6.67
N ILE A 31 7.66 5.38 5.36
CA ILE A 31 8.61 5.07 4.30
C ILE A 31 8.92 6.37 3.54
N PRO A 32 10.21 6.72 3.32
CA PRO A 32 10.58 7.89 2.53
C PRO A 32 9.96 7.91 1.13
N PHE A 33 9.75 9.10 0.57
CA PHE A 33 9.23 9.26 -0.79
C PHE A 33 10.05 8.43 -1.80
N GLN A 34 9.35 7.76 -2.73
CA GLN A 34 9.89 6.83 -3.75
C GLN A 34 10.44 5.49 -3.26
N ALA A 35 10.53 5.26 -1.94
CA ALA A 35 10.83 3.94 -1.43
C ALA A 35 9.58 3.07 -1.47
N ILE A 36 9.76 1.80 -1.84
CA ILE A 36 8.70 0.81 -1.92
C ILE A 36 9.05 -0.31 -0.96
N ARG A 37 8.12 -0.74 -0.13
CA ARG A 37 8.32 -1.93 0.71
C ARG A 37 7.17 -2.91 0.49
N ILE A 38 7.52 -4.19 0.39
CA ILE A 38 6.58 -5.29 0.23
C ILE A 38 6.47 -6.04 1.56
N LYS A 39 5.25 -6.34 1.98
CA LYS A 39 4.98 -7.04 3.24
C LYS A 39 3.79 -7.98 3.08
N TYR A 40 3.82 -9.11 3.78
CA TYR A 40 2.64 -9.94 4.02
C TYR A 40 2.15 -9.70 5.45
N GLY A 41 0.84 -9.58 5.64
CA GLY A 41 0.27 -9.37 6.97
C GLY A 41 0.60 -8.00 7.57
N GLY A 42 0.46 -7.89 8.89
CA GLY A 42 0.79 -6.70 9.67
C GLY A 42 -0.40 -5.80 9.99
N GLY A 43 -0.15 -4.78 10.82
CA GLY A 43 -1.17 -3.82 11.23
C GLY A 43 -1.47 -2.75 10.17
N ASP A 44 -2.50 -1.95 10.44
CA ASP A 44 -2.91 -0.83 9.60
C ASP A 44 -2.07 0.45 9.80
N ASN A 45 -1.26 0.54 10.86
CA ASN A 45 -0.44 1.73 11.18
C ASN A 45 -1.25 3.05 11.19
N GLY A 46 -2.52 3.02 11.57
CA GLY A 46 -3.40 4.19 11.56
C GLY A 46 -3.97 4.52 10.18
N HIS A 47 -3.67 3.74 9.15
CA HIS A 47 -4.22 3.93 7.82
C HIS A 47 -5.69 3.47 7.76
N ASN A 48 -6.60 4.43 7.68
CA ASN A 48 -8.05 4.16 7.74
C ASN A 48 -8.56 3.19 6.66
N GLY A 49 -7.99 3.23 5.44
CA GLY A 49 -8.30 2.26 4.37
C GLY A 49 -7.95 0.82 4.76
N LEU A 50 -6.73 0.58 5.23
CA LEU A 50 -6.30 -0.74 5.71
C LEU A 50 -7.11 -1.22 6.91
N LYS A 51 -7.45 -0.33 7.85
CA LYS A 51 -8.35 -0.66 8.96
C LYS A 51 -9.71 -1.14 8.46
N SER A 52 -10.27 -0.43 7.48
CA SER A 52 -11.54 -0.80 6.83
C SER A 52 -11.43 -2.16 6.13
N VAL A 53 -10.37 -2.39 5.35
CA VAL A 53 -10.17 -3.66 4.61
C VAL A 53 -9.95 -4.84 5.54
N THR A 54 -9.11 -4.71 6.56
CA THR A 54 -8.89 -5.76 7.56
C THR A 54 -10.19 -6.13 8.26
N SER A 55 -11.03 -5.15 8.62
CA SER A 55 -12.36 -5.39 9.18
C SER A 55 -13.27 -6.14 8.19
N GLY A 56 -13.33 -5.67 6.94
CA GLY A 56 -14.16 -6.28 5.89
C GLY A 56 -13.76 -7.70 5.53
N LEU A 57 -12.46 -8.01 5.51
CA LEU A 57 -11.93 -9.35 5.23
C LEU A 57 -11.88 -10.25 6.48
N SER A 58 -12.10 -9.68 7.67
CA SER A 58 -11.88 -10.37 8.96
C SER A 58 -10.48 -10.97 9.12
N SER A 59 -9.50 -10.44 8.39
CA SER A 59 -8.13 -10.92 8.33
C SER A 59 -7.20 -9.81 7.89
N SER A 60 -5.99 -9.78 8.47
CA SER A 60 -4.88 -8.94 8.02
C SER A 60 -3.95 -9.66 7.04
N ASP A 61 -4.21 -10.93 6.74
CA ASP A 61 -3.32 -11.82 6.02
C ASP A 61 -3.49 -11.65 4.51
N TYR A 62 -2.97 -10.53 4.02
CA TYR A 62 -2.90 -10.14 2.62
C TYR A 62 -1.56 -9.46 2.32
N TYR A 63 -1.19 -9.39 1.05
CA TYR A 63 0.02 -8.70 0.61
C TYR A 63 -0.18 -7.18 0.58
N ARG A 64 0.89 -6.45 0.88
CA ARG A 64 0.94 -4.99 0.90
C ARG A 64 2.08 -4.49 0.03
N ILE A 65 1.76 -3.59 -0.89
CA ILE A 65 2.72 -2.76 -1.61
C ILE A 65 2.68 -1.37 -0.97
N ARG A 66 3.65 -1.09 -0.11
CA ARG A 66 3.74 0.14 0.67
C ARG A 66 4.51 1.17 -0.16
N LEU A 67 3.80 2.17 -0.66
CA LEU A 67 4.35 3.25 -1.47
C LEU A 67 4.71 4.41 -0.54
N GLY A 68 6.00 4.63 -0.32
CA GLY A 68 6.48 5.69 0.56
C GLY A 68 6.10 7.08 0.07
N ILE A 69 5.47 7.85 0.96
CA ILE A 69 5.18 9.27 0.76
C ILE A 69 5.93 10.16 1.77
N GLY A 70 6.61 9.54 2.74
CA GLY A 70 7.30 10.23 3.82
C GLY A 70 6.34 10.85 4.84
N ARG A 71 6.92 11.55 5.80
CA ARG A 71 6.16 12.31 6.81
C ARG A 71 6.18 13.81 6.48
N PRO A 72 5.13 14.56 6.88
CA PRO A 72 5.19 16.01 6.84
C PRO A 72 6.38 16.54 7.64
N ILE A 73 6.97 17.64 7.17
CA ILE A 73 8.04 18.34 7.88
C ILE A 73 7.40 19.33 8.85
N GLY A 74 7.85 19.34 10.11
CA GLY A 74 7.34 20.24 11.15
C GLY A 74 6.08 19.75 11.84
N GLU A 75 5.21 20.68 12.27
CA GLU A 75 4.01 20.39 13.08
C GLU A 75 2.74 20.11 12.25
N GLN A 76 2.86 19.86 10.94
CA GLN A 76 1.69 19.58 10.12
C GLN A 76 1.05 18.23 10.50
N ASP A 77 -0.28 18.22 10.64
CA ASP A 77 -1.06 17.00 10.87
C ASP A 77 -0.86 15.99 9.72
N PRO A 78 -0.48 14.73 10.01
CA PRO A 78 -0.41 13.67 9.00
C PRO A 78 -1.69 13.48 8.19
N ALA A 79 -2.87 13.68 8.78
CA ALA A 79 -4.14 13.57 8.07
C ALA A 79 -4.30 14.65 6.99
N ASP A 80 -3.82 15.87 7.25
CA ASP A 80 -3.81 16.94 6.24
C ASP A 80 -2.74 16.68 5.17
N PHE A 81 -1.63 16.04 5.54
CA PHE A 81 -0.54 15.72 4.61
C PHE A 81 -0.98 14.75 3.51
N VAL A 82 -1.64 13.65 3.87
CA VAL A 82 -2.09 12.63 2.89
C VAL A 82 -3.17 13.14 1.94
N LEU A 83 -3.83 14.27 2.25
CA LEU A 83 -4.84 14.90 1.41
C LEU A 83 -4.26 15.96 0.46
N LYS A 84 -3.00 16.36 0.63
CA LYS A 84 -2.34 17.34 -0.25
C LYS A 84 -1.87 16.68 -1.55
N ALA A 85 -1.89 17.47 -2.62
CA ALA A 85 -1.30 17.05 -3.87
C ALA A 85 0.23 17.04 -3.79
N PHE A 86 0.87 16.11 -4.52
CA PHE A 86 2.31 16.13 -4.74
C PHE A 86 2.78 17.48 -5.30
N SER A 87 3.93 17.93 -4.81
CA SER A 87 4.62 19.14 -5.26
C SER A 87 5.09 19.01 -6.72
N ALA A 88 5.42 20.14 -7.34
CA ALA A 88 5.94 20.14 -8.71
C ALA A 88 7.27 19.39 -8.87
N ALA A 89 8.06 19.24 -7.79
CA ALA A 89 9.27 18.43 -7.80
C ALA A 89 8.93 16.94 -7.76
N GLU A 90 8.09 16.52 -6.81
CA GLU A 90 7.67 15.10 -6.66
C GLU A 90 6.92 14.58 -7.90
N ARG A 91 6.11 15.44 -8.54
CA ARG A 91 5.39 15.08 -9.78
C ARG A 91 6.32 14.67 -10.92
N LYS A 92 7.56 15.16 -10.97
CA LYS A 92 8.52 14.79 -12.01
C LYS A 92 8.96 13.33 -11.89
N ASP A 93 8.96 12.80 -10.67
CA ASP A 93 9.41 11.44 -10.37
C ASP A 93 8.22 10.47 -10.20
N LEU A 94 6.99 10.99 -10.16
CA LEU A 94 5.80 10.20 -9.84
C LEU A 94 5.54 9.08 -10.86
N ASP A 95 5.71 9.34 -12.15
CA ASP A 95 5.51 8.33 -13.20
C ASP A 95 6.48 7.16 -13.03
N LEU A 96 7.76 7.45 -12.77
CA LEU A 96 8.77 6.43 -12.51
C LEU A 96 8.49 5.68 -11.20
N PHE A 97 8.05 6.39 -10.16
CA PHE A 97 7.71 5.79 -8.88
C PHE A 97 6.54 4.80 -9.01
N LEU A 98 5.49 5.19 -9.73
CA LEU A 98 4.34 4.33 -9.99
C LEU A 98 4.72 3.14 -10.88
N GLN A 99 5.57 3.34 -11.90
CA GLN A 99 6.08 2.24 -12.70
C GLN A 99 6.83 1.21 -11.85
N ARG A 100 7.71 1.66 -10.94
CA ARG A 100 8.39 0.76 -10.00
C ARG A 100 7.42 0.03 -9.06
N GLY A 101 6.28 0.66 -8.71
CA GLY A 101 5.19 0.03 -7.97
C GLY A 101 4.52 -1.10 -8.75
N ILE A 102 4.32 -0.90 -10.06
CA ILE A 102 3.81 -1.95 -10.97
C ILE A 102 4.82 -3.10 -11.05
N ASP A 103 6.10 -2.79 -11.26
CA ASP A 103 7.16 -3.80 -11.31
C ASP A 103 7.22 -4.64 -10.02
N ALA A 104 6.98 -4.01 -8.86
CA ALA A 104 6.91 -4.69 -7.56
C ALA A 104 5.73 -5.68 -7.48
N ILE A 105 4.56 -5.29 -8.01
CA ILE A 105 3.37 -6.15 -8.08
C ILE A 105 3.62 -7.32 -9.03
N GLU A 106 4.16 -7.07 -10.22
CA GLU A 106 4.47 -8.11 -11.20
C GLU A 106 5.48 -9.11 -10.65
N LEU A 107 6.54 -8.62 -10.00
CA LEU A 107 7.56 -9.48 -9.41
C LEU A 107 6.99 -10.34 -8.27
N LEU A 108 6.11 -9.78 -7.43
CA LEU A 108 5.43 -10.51 -6.38
C LEU A 108 4.56 -11.64 -6.96
N ILE A 109 3.77 -11.36 -8.00
CA ILE A 109 2.88 -12.33 -8.63
C ILE A 109 3.67 -13.43 -9.34
N THR A 110 4.74 -13.07 -10.06
CA THR A 110 5.46 -14.01 -10.93
C THR A 110 6.57 -14.78 -10.24
N GLN A 111 7.17 -14.24 -9.17
CA GLN A 111 8.37 -14.81 -8.55
C GLN A 111 8.27 -14.93 -7.02
N GLY A 112 7.13 -14.57 -6.43
CA GLY A 112 6.86 -14.74 -5.01
C GLY A 112 7.47 -13.68 -4.11
N ILE A 113 7.05 -13.70 -2.84
CA ILE A 113 7.35 -12.64 -1.87
C ILE A 113 8.84 -12.50 -1.56
N GLU A 114 9.59 -13.60 -1.42
CA GLU A 114 11.00 -13.55 -1.03
C GLU A 114 11.83 -12.77 -2.05
N LYS A 115 11.66 -13.06 -3.34
CA LYS A 115 12.39 -12.36 -4.41
C LYS A 115 11.94 -10.91 -4.56
N ALA A 116 10.64 -10.66 -4.41
CA ALA A 116 10.09 -9.32 -4.45
C ALA A 116 10.64 -8.45 -3.30
N GLN A 117 10.65 -8.97 -2.08
CA GLN A 117 11.23 -8.29 -0.91
C GLN A 117 12.73 -8.05 -1.07
N ASN A 118 13.50 -9.03 -1.55
CA ASN A 118 14.94 -8.84 -1.78
C ASN A 118 15.24 -7.72 -2.80
N SER A 119 14.32 -7.46 -3.72
CA SER A 119 14.49 -6.44 -4.76
C SER A 119 14.09 -5.04 -4.28
N PHE A 120 12.99 -4.93 -3.52
CA PHE A 120 12.39 -3.65 -3.13
C PHE A 120 12.64 -3.25 -1.67
N ASN A 121 12.83 -4.20 -0.74
CA ASN A 121 13.04 -3.93 0.68
C ASN A 121 14.50 -3.62 1.04
N LYS A 122 15.23 -2.91 0.17
CA LYS A 122 16.59 -2.42 0.47
C LYS A 122 16.48 -1.11 1.21
#